data_AF-A0A4Y2JB41-F1
#
_entry.id   AF-A0A4Y2JB41-F1
#
_cell.length_a   1.000
_cell.length_b   1.000
_cell.length_c   1.000
_cell.angle_alpha   90.00
_cell.angle_beta   90.00
_cell.angle_gamma   90.00
#
_symmetry.space_group_name_H-M   'P 1'
#
loop_
_entity.id
_entity.type
_entity.pdbx_description
1 polymer ?
#
loop_
_entity_poly.entity_id
_entity_poly.type
_entity_poly.pdbx_seq_one_letter_code
_entity_poly.pdbx_strand_id
1 'polypeptide(L)'
;MFPYLFQHIQMLQAEEHQLLLDFTNGFLIRYNADNSRPLRIRWADEAHFSLTDNVNSKNCVHWAVSNPNDVVTLPLHEEKVTVWCGMTNASPHFFQKIIYFPRSVDVYGNE
;
A
#
# COMPACT_ATOMS: atom_id res chain seq x y z
N MET A 1 3.57 30.41 -8.03
CA MET A 1 2.86 29.17 -7.67
C MET A 1 3.88 28.06 -7.70
N PHE A 2 3.98 27.26 -6.65
CA PHE A 2 4.97 26.20 -6.48
C PHE A 2 4.27 24.83 -6.46
N PRO A 3 4.88 23.79 -7.03
CA PRO A 3 4.33 22.45 -6.99
C PRO A 3 4.55 21.83 -5.59
N TYR A 4 3.59 21.03 -5.14
CA TYR A 4 3.73 20.19 -3.95
C TYR A 4 2.96 18.87 -4.12
N LEU A 5 3.39 17.85 -3.39
CA LEU A 5 2.83 16.50 -3.38
C LEU A 5 2.25 16.19 -2.01
N PHE A 6 1.10 15.53 -1.96
CA PHE A 6 0.61 14.95 -0.72
C PHE A 6 1.52 13.78 -0.32
N GLN A 7 2.13 13.89 0.86
CA GLN A 7 2.94 12.82 1.43
C GLN A 7 2.15 12.11 2.51
N HIS A 8 2.05 10.78 2.39
CA HIS A 8 1.64 9.95 3.50
C HIS A 8 2.84 9.79 4.44
N ILE A 9 2.81 10.47 5.58
CA ILE A 9 3.88 10.37 6.58
C ILE A 9 3.54 9.18 7.49
N GLN A 10 4.30 8.10 7.36
CA GLN A 10 4.29 7.02 8.34
C GLN A 10 5.34 7.35 9.41
N MET A 11 4.89 7.56 10.65
CA MET A 11 5.80 7.76 11.78
C MET A 11 6.43 6.42 12.16
N LEU A 12 7.66 6.19 11.72
CA LEU A 12 8.46 5.06 12.18
C LEU A 12 8.74 5.22 13.68
N GLN A 13 8.33 4.25 14.49
CA GLN A 13 8.69 4.23 15.91
C GLN A 13 10.17 3.89 16.06
N ALA A 14 10.82 4.43 17.09
CA ALA A 14 12.26 4.20 17.32
C ALA A 14 12.61 2.71 17.45
N GLU A 15 11.68 1.89 17.96
CA GLU A 15 11.83 0.44 18.12
C GLU A 15 11.79 -0.31 16.77
N GLU A 16 11.05 0.19 15.78
CA GLU A 16 10.95 -0.41 14.44
C GLU A 16 12.25 -0.22 13.65
N HIS A 17 13.03 0.81 13.97
CA HIS A 17 14.28 1.10 13.27
C HIS A 17 15.31 -0.03 13.47
N GLN A 18 15.50 -0.50 14.70
CA GLN A 18 16.46 -1.59 14.96
C GLN A 18 16.02 -2.89 14.28
N LEU A 19 14.72 -3.19 14.29
CA LEU A 19 14.16 -4.36 13.62
C LEU A 19 14.46 -4.35 12.11
N LEU A 20 14.30 -3.19 11.46
CA LEU A 20 14.61 -3.01 10.04
C LEU A 20 16.10 -3.14 9.76
N LEU A 21 16.97 -2.61 10.62
CA LEU A 21 18.42 -2.76 10.50
C LEU A 21 18.85 -4.21 10.63
N ASP A 22 18.32 -4.93 11.61
CA ASP A 22 18.65 -6.34 11.83
C ASP A 22 18.18 -7.20 10.65
N PHE A 23 16.98 -6.93 10.13
CA PHE A 23 16.46 -7.58 8.93
C PHE A 23 17.34 -7.31 7.70
N THR A 24 17.67 -6.04 7.43
CA THR A 24 18.46 -5.66 6.24
C THR A 24 19.87 -6.22 6.29
N ASN A 25 20.55 -6.16 7.43
CA ASN A 25 21.85 -6.78 7.63
C ASN A 25 21.79 -8.30 7.46
N GLY A 26 20.79 -8.96 8.05
CA GLY A 26 20.59 -10.40 7.90
C GLY A 26 20.30 -10.81 6.45
N PHE A 27 19.50 -10.02 5.73
CA PHE A 27 19.22 -10.25 4.32
C PHE A 27 20.47 -10.07 3.45
N LEU A 28 21.26 -9.02 3.69
CA LEU A 28 22.50 -8.74 2.97
C LEU A 28 23.54 -9.85 3.13
N ILE A 29 23.74 -10.36 4.36
CA ILE A 29 24.64 -11.49 4.62
C ILE A 29 24.21 -12.71 3.79
N ARG A 30 22.91 -13.01 3.77
CA ARG A 30 22.36 -14.15 3.01
C ARG A 30 22.48 -13.95 1.51
N TYR A 31 22.33 -12.72 1.02
CA TYR A 31 22.51 -12.36 -0.38
C TYR A 31 23.98 -12.51 -0.82
N ASN A 32 24.92 -12.05 0.00
CA ASN A 32 26.35 -12.18 -0.30
C ASN A 32 26.81 -13.64 -0.31
N ALA A 33 26.18 -14.51 0.50
CA ALA A 33 26.45 -15.95 0.49
C ALA A 33 25.84 -16.69 -0.73
N ASP A 34 24.67 -16.25 -1.20
CA ASP A 34 24.01 -16.78 -2.40
C ASP A 34 23.12 -15.69 -3.01
N ASN A 35 23.61 -15.07 -4.08
CA ASN A 35 22.94 -13.97 -4.76
C ASN A 35 21.72 -14.44 -5.58
N SER A 36 21.52 -15.74 -5.75
CA SER A 36 20.34 -16.31 -6.41
C SER A 36 19.14 -16.43 -5.46
N ARG A 37 19.34 -16.27 -4.15
CA ARG A 37 18.26 -16.39 -3.14
C ARG A 37 17.06 -15.48 -3.41
N PRO A 38 17.22 -14.18 -3.73
CA PRO A 38 16.08 -13.32 -4.01
C PRO A 38 15.20 -13.83 -5.15
N LEU A 39 15.79 -14.51 -6.13
CA LEU A 39 15.06 -15.09 -7.28
C LEU A 39 14.17 -16.28 -6.88
N ARG A 40 14.45 -16.89 -5.72
CA ARG A 40 13.67 -18.01 -5.16
C ARG A 40 12.60 -17.55 -4.17
N ILE A 41 12.56 -16.26 -3.84
CA ILE A 41 11.53 -15.67 -2.98
C ILE A 41 10.22 -15.56 -3.78
N ARG A 42 9.12 -15.99 -3.16
CA ARG A 42 7.77 -15.66 -3.62
C ARG A 42 7.30 -14.45 -2.83
N TRP A 43 7.15 -13.33 -3.51
CA TRP A 43 6.63 -12.10 -2.93
C TRP A 43 5.12 -12.13 -3.06
N ALA A 44 4.41 -11.52 -2.11
CA ALA A 44 2.98 -11.32 -2.20
C ALA A 44 2.64 -9.98 -1.57
N ASP A 45 1.62 -9.31 -2.12
CA ASP A 45 1.13 -8.05 -1.59
C ASP A 45 -0.38 -7.90 -1.83
N GLU A 46 -1.00 -7.02 -1.06
CA GLU A 46 -2.39 -6.61 -1.17
C GLU A 46 -2.46 -5.16 -1.70
N ALA A 47 -3.24 -4.94 -2.75
CA ALA A 47 -3.49 -3.61 -3.30
C ALA A 47 -4.99 -3.30 -3.33
N HIS A 48 -5.35 -2.07 -2.99
CA HIS A 48 -6.72 -1.57 -3.11
C HIS A 48 -6.81 -0.58 -4.28
N PHE A 49 -7.79 -0.78 -5.16
CA PHE A 49 -8.12 0.11 -6.27
C PHE A 49 -9.49 0.72 -6.03
N SER A 50 -9.59 2.05 -6.00
CA SER A 50 -10.88 2.73 -5.94
C SER A 50 -11.67 2.47 -7.22
N LEU A 51 -12.98 2.24 -7.09
CA LEU A 51 -13.94 2.15 -8.19
C LEU A 51 -14.58 3.51 -8.52
N THR A 52 -14.23 4.56 -7.76
CA THR A 52 -14.73 5.92 -7.95
C THR A 52 -13.67 6.80 -8.63
N ASP A 53 -14.04 7.99 -9.11
CA ASP A 53 -13.13 8.98 -9.76
C ASP A 53 -12.06 9.58 -8.83
N ASN A 54 -11.71 8.87 -7.75
CA ASN A 54 -10.73 9.35 -6.79
C ASN A 54 -9.32 9.21 -7.40
N VAL A 55 -8.74 10.36 -7.78
CA VAL A 55 -7.39 10.43 -8.32
C VAL A 55 -6.40 10.01 -7.23
N ASN A 56 -5.51 9.07 -7.54
CA ASN A 56 -4.42 8.69 -6.64
C ASN A 56 -3.58 9.93 -6.30
N SER A 57 -3.74 10.44 -5.08
CA SER A 57 -3.08 11.65 -4.59
C SER A 57 -1.56 11.54 -4.59
N LYS A 58 -1.00 10.33 -4.63
CA LYS A 58 0.45 10.10 -4.76
C LYS A 58 0.99 10.46 -6.16
N ASN A 59 0.12 10.47 -7.18
CA ASN A 59 0.49 10.79 -8.57
C ASN A 59 -0.01 12.19 -8.99
N CYS A 60 -0.67 12.94 -8.11
CA CYS A 60 -1.23 14.25 -8.42
C CYS A 60 -0.31 15.37 -7.92
N VAL A 61 0.16 16.24 -8.83
CA VAL A 61 0.93 17.44 -8.46
C VAL A 61 -0.03 18.61 -8.24
N HIS A 62 -0.04 19.13 -7.02
CA HIS A 62 -0.83 20.30 -6.66
C HIS A 62 0.00 21.57 -6.82
N TRP A 63 -0.65 22.67 -7.20
CA TRP A 63 -0.01 23.96 -7.37
C TRP A 63 -0.63 24.95 -6.39
N ALA A 64 0.17 25.67 -5.60
CA ALA A 64 -0.32 26.74 -4.70
C ALA A 64 0.73 27.84 -4.51
N VAL A 65 0.35 28.98 -3.93
CA VAL A 65 1.31 30.06 -3.60
C VAL A 65 2.22 29.66 -2.43
N SER A 66 1.73 28.78 -1.54
CA SER A 66 2.46 28.15 -0.44
C SER A 66 1.88 26.78 -0.14
N ASN A 67 2.65 25.87 0.48
CA ASN A 67 2.14 24.59 0.96
C ASN A 67 1.12 24.84 2.09
N PRO A 68 -0.16 24.44 1.94
CA PRO A 68 -1.19 24.71 2.93
C PRO A 68 -0.96 24.00 4.27
N ASN A 69 -0.19 22.90 4.32
CA ASN A 69 -0.04 22.04 5.51
C ASN A 69 -1.38 21.56 6.11
N ASP A 70 -2.43 21.53 5.29
CA ASP A 70 -3.76 21.11 5.71
C ASP A 70 -3.89 19.59 5.73
N VAL A 71 -4.63 19.07 6.71
CA VAL A 71 -5.00 17.66 6.81
C VAL A 71 -6.41 17.49 6.24
N VAL A 72 -6.50 16.84 5.08
CA VAL A 72 -7.79 16.53 4.44
C VAL A 72 -8.30 15.18 4.97
N THR A 73 -9.52 15.16 5.50
CA THR A 73 -10.21 13.93 5.89
C THR A 73 -11.02 13.40 4.70
N LEU A 74 -10.71 12.20 4.23
CA LEU A 74 -11.44 11.53 3.15
C LEU A 74 -12.57 10.66 3.73
N PRO A 75 -13.66 10.42 2.97
CA PRO A 75 -14.75 9.57 3.42
C PRO A 75 -14.25 8.16 3.78
N LEU A 76 -14.70 7.64 4.92
CA LEU A 76 -14.28 6.35 5.46
C LEU A 76 -14.66 5.15 4.58
N HIS A 77 -15.67 5.30 3.71
CA HIS A 77 -16.27 4.23 2.93
C HIS A 77 -16.28 4.57 1.43
N GLU A 78 -15.19 4.21 0.77
CA GLU A 78 -15.00 4.22 -0.68
C GLU A 78 -15.19 2.81 -1.24
N GLU A 79 -15.92 2.68 -2.36
CA GLU A 79 -16.00 1.41 -3.08
C GLU A 79 -14.63 1.08 -3.68
N LYS A 80 -14.08 -0.07 -3.29
CA LYS A 80 -12.74 -0.49 -3.70
C LYS A 80 -12.72 -1.96 -4.08
N VAL A 81 -11.87 -2.28 -5.05
CA VAL A 81 -11.46 -3.64 -5.39
C VAL A 81 -10.15 -3.93 -4.70
N THR A 82 -10.13 -4.95 -3.85
CA THR A 82 -8.89 -5.52 -3.32
C THR A 82 -8.37 -6.59 -4.27
N VAL A 83 -7.08 -6.51 -4.61
CA VAL A 83 -6.36 -7.53 -5.37
C VAL A 83 -5.21 -8.06 -4.54
N TRP A 84 -5.07 -9.37 -4.51
CA TRP A 84 -3.88 -10.05 -3.98
C TRP A 84 -3.02 -10.50 -5.15
N CYS A 85 -1.73 -10.17 -5.13
CA CYS A 85 -0.82 -10.58 -6.18
C CYS A 85 0.40 -11.27 -5.58
N GLY A 86 0.72 -12.46 -6.09
CA GLY A 86 1.98 -13.13 -5.81
C GLY A 86 2.93 -12.95 -6.99
N MET A 87 4.21 -12.69 -6.75
CA MET A 87 5.21 -12.65 -7.81
C MET A 87 6.43 -13.48 -7.46
N THR A 88 6.98 -14.10 -8.51
CA THR A 88 8.24 -14.84 -8.46
C THR A 88 9.12 -14.33 -9.58
N ASN A 89 10.40 -14.72 -9.60
CA ASN A 89 11.29 -14.38 -10.72
C ASN A 89 10.77 -14.86 -12.09
N ALA A 90 9.93 -15.90 -12.13
CA ALA A 90 9.46 -16.48 -13.39
C ALA A 90 8.25 -15.75 -14.01
N SER A 91 7.39 -15.13 -13.19
CA SER A 91 6.24 -14.32 -13.64
C SER A 91 5.44 -13.82 -12.42
N PRO A 92 4.78 -12.66 -12.49
CA PRO A 92 3.64 -12.38 -11.62
C PRO A 92 2.55 -13.45 -11.82
N HIS A 93 2.01 -13.94 -10.71
CA HIS A 93 0.88 -14.84 -10.62
C HIS A 93 -0.22 -14.10 -9.86
N PHE A 94 -1.23 -13.64 -10.58
CA PHE A 94 -2.36 -12.95 -9.98
C PHE A 94 -3.31 -13.97 -9.37
N PHE A 95 -3.56 -13.86 -8.06
CA PHE A 95 -4.65 -14.57 -7.40
C PHE A 95 -5.75 -13.55 -7.14
N GLN A 96 -6.64 -13.38 -8.11
CA GLN A 96 -7.77 -12.48 -7.94
C GLN A 96 -8.76 -13.06 -6.91
N LYS A 97 -8.65 -12.61 -5.67
CA LYS A 97 -9.74 -12.69 -4.69
C LYS A 97 -10.39 -11.30 -4.63
N ILE A 98 -11.49 -11.12 -5.36
CA ILE A 98 -12.31 -9.91 -5.25
C ILE A 98 -13.08 -10.02 -3.94
N ILE A 99 -12.68 -9.23 -2.94
CA ILE A 99 -13.51 -9.01 -1.76
C ILE A 99 -14.28 -7.72 -2.01
N TYR A 100 -15.58 -7.86 -2.28
CA TYR A 100 -16.49 -6.73 -2.23
C TYR A 100 -16.75 -6.41 -0.76
N PHE A 101 -16.58 -5.14 -0.38
CA PHE A 101 -17.16 -4.60 0.85
C PHE A 101 -18.45 -3.86 0.45
N PRO A 102 -19.60 -4.55 0.31
CA PRO A 102 -20.85 -3.87 -0.02
C PRO A 102 -21.24 -2.91 1.11
N ARG A 103 -21.77 -1.73 0.74
CA ARG A 103 -22.49 -0.84 1.65
C ARG A 103 -23.79 -1.51 2.10
N SER A 104 -23.77 -2.36 3.11
CA SER A 104 -24.87 -2.55 4.07
C SER A 104 -24.56 -3.71 5.01
N VAL A 105 -24.71 -3.45 6.30
CA VAL A 105 -25.03 -4.48 7.29
C VAL A 105 -26.50 -4.79 7.07
N ASP A 106 -26.83 -5.99 6.61
CA ASP A 106 -28.21 -6.48 6.67
C ASP A 106 -28.61 -6.59 8.14
N VAL A 107 -29.34 -5.57 8.63
CA VAL A 107 -30.08 -5.69 9.88
C VAL A 107 -31.28 -6.57 9.55
N TYR A 108 -31.19 -7.87 9.84
CA TYR A 108 -32.36 -8.74 9.87
C TYR A 108 -33.27 -8.25 11.01
N GLY A 109 -34.29 -7.46 10.66
CA GLY A 109 -35.43 -7.22 11.53
C GLY A 109 -36.27 -8.49 11.57
N ASN A 110 -36.39 -9.10 12.74
CA ASN A 110 -37.38 -10.14 12.97
C ASN A 110 -38.77 -9.48 13.04
N GLU A 111 -39.70 -9.93 12.18
CA GLU A 111 -41.13 -9.86 12.47
C GLU A 111 -41.50 -10.84 13.59
#